data_AF-A0A5B8RBN3-F1
#
_entry.id   AF-A0A5B8RBN3-F1
#
_cell.length_a   1.000
_cell.length_b   1.000
_cell.length_c   1.000
_cell.angle_alpha   90.00
_cell.angle_beta   90.00
_cell.angle_gamma   90.00
#
_symmetry.space_group_name_H-M   'P 1'
#
loop_
_entity.id
_entity.type
_entity.pdbx_description
1 polymer ?
#
loop_
_entity_poly.entity_id
_entity_poly.type
_entity_poly.pdbx_seq_one_letter_code
_entity_poly.pdbx_strand_id
1 'polypeptide(L)'
;MSGPQKRKRPGGGPGASQHSASGTASQSTAWPAATLLPRLERVRELGPGRWIARCPAHDDRSPSLSVRETDDATILVHCWAGCPSADVVAALGLELSDLFPPRRDDRAPLRPRERWVPRDVLAAVAGEALVVAIAADDLAAGRRLADADRERLRTASLRLRAAAREVGVDG
;
A
#
# COMPACT_ATOMS: atom_id res chain seq x y z
N MET A 1 -39.74 -42.44 -34.05
CA MET A 1 -38.29 -42.19 -34.25
C MET A 1 -37.91 -40.97 -33.42
N SER A 2 -37.91 -41.11 -32.10
CA SER A 2 -36.73 -41.28 -31.22
C SER A 2 -35.82 -40.06 -31.18
N GLY A 3 -36.10 -39.17 -30.22
CA GLY A 3 -35.26 -37.99 -29.90
C GLY A 3 -33.98 -38.34 -29.12
N PRO A 4 -33.02 -37.41 -29.00
CA PRO A 4 -31.70 -37.71 -28.46
C PRO A 4 -31.71 -37.74 -26.91
N GLN A 5 -31.29 -38.88 -26.38
CA GLN A 5 -31.16 -39.18 -24.95
C GLN A 5 -29.96 -38.43 -24.32
N LYS A 6 -30.23 -37.62 -23.28
CA LYS A 6 -29.20 -37.02 -22.42
C LYS A 6 -28.61 -38.09 -21.51
N ARG A 7 -27.31 -38.37 -21.64
CA ARG A 7 -26.57 -39.28 -20.76
C ARG A 7 -26.24 -38.58 -19.43
N LYS A 8 -26.79 -39.09 -18.32
CA LYS A 8 -26.41 -38.75 -16.94
C LYS A 8 -25.03 -39.34 -16.63
N ARG A 9 -24.10 -38.54 -16.09
CA ARG A 9 -22.83 -39.03 -15.50
C ARG A 9 -23.03 -39.34 -14.00
N PRO A 10 -22.42 -40.41 -13.46
CA PRO A 10 -22.57 -40.78 -12.06
C PRO A 10 -21.72 -39.89 -11.14
N GLY A 11 -22.16 -39.80 -9.89
CA GLY A 11 -21.57 -38.95 -8.85
C GLY A 11 -20.15 -39.37 -8.45
N GLY A 12 -19.37 -38.36 -8.07
CA GLY A 12 -18.10 -38.50 -7.38
C GLY A 12 -18.01 -37.43 -6.31
N GLY A 13 -17.94 -37.87 -5.05
CA GLY A 13 -17.40 -37.11 -3.93
C GLY A 13 -16.59 -38.07 -3.06
N PRO A 14 -15.90 -37.60 -2.01
CA PRO A 14 -15.23 -36.31 -1.84
C PRO A 14 -13.70 -36.50 -1.92
N GLY A 15 -13.03 -35.76 -2.80
CA GLY A 15 -11.56 -35.77 -2.90
C GLY A 15 -10.95 -34.84 -1.85
N ALA A 16 -10.59 -35.40 -0.70
CA ALA A 16 -9.81 -34.72 0.33
C ALA A 16 -8.41 -34.38 -0.20
N SER A 17 -8.19 -33.13 -0.61
CA SER A 17 -6.84 -32.59 -0.80
C SER A 17 -6.30 -32.19 0.57
N GLN A 18 -5.62 -33.14 1.20
CA GLN A 18 -4.79 -32.94 2.37
C GLN A 18 -3.60 -32.06 1.96
N HIS A 19 -3.68 -30.76 2.24
CA HIS A 19 -2.48 -29.96 2.45
C HIS A 19 -2.27 -29.91 3.96
N SER A 20 -1.34 -30.74 4.41
CA SER A 20 -0.92 -30.86 5.80
C SER A 20 -0.58 -29.49 6.36
N ALA A 21 -1.36 -29.08 7.35
CA ALA A 21 -1.02 -27.99 8.24
C ALA A 21 0.22 -28.40 9.04
N SER A 22 1.37 -27.83 8.69
CA SER A 22 2.62 -27.98 9.43
C SER A 22 3.43 -26.70 9.24
N GLY A 23 2.91 -25.61 9.79
CA GLY A 23 3.63 -24.35 9.93
C GLY A 23 3.36 -23.84 11.33
N THR A 24 4.23 -24.22 12.25
CA THR A 24 4.29 -23.71 13.62
C THR A 24 4.01 -22.21 13.64
N ALA A 25 2.99 -21.80 14.40
CA ALA A 25 2.79 -20.41 14.78
C ALA A 25 4.08 -19.93 15.48
N SER A 26 4.97 -19.28 14.74
CA SER A 26 6.16 -18.67 15.30
C SER A 26 5.70 -17.43 16.04
N GLN A 27 5.82 -17.53 17.34
CA GLN A 27 5.42 -16.59 18.36
C GLN A 27 5.89 -15.16 18.04
N SER A 28 4.97 -14.23 18.23
CA SER A 28 5.20 -12.80 18.34
C SER A 28 6.04 -12.48 19.57
N THR A 29 7.29 -12.07 19.37
CA THR A 29 8.11 -11.45 20.42
C THR A 29 9.18 -10.51 19.84
N ALA A 30 9.14 -9.24 20.25
CA ALA A 30 10.18 -8.20 20.15
C ALA A 30 10.51 -7.56 18.77
N TRP A 31 9.86 -6.41 18.54
CA TRP A 31 10.33 -5.12 17.99
C TRP A 31 11.78 -5.00 17.41
N PRO A 32 12.01 -4.20 16.34
CA PRO A 32 13.22 -4.31 15.52
C PRO A 32 14.51 -3.77 16.17
N ALA A 33 14.44 -2.93 17.21
CA ALA A 33 15.63 -2.43 17.91
C ALA A 33 16.43 -3.58 18.55
N ALA A 34 15.74 -4.55 19.16
CA ALA A 34 16.36 -5.73 19.76
C ALA A 34 17.12 -6.59 18.74
N THR A 35 16.75 -6.50 17.45
CA THR A 35 17.46 -7.18 16.35
C THR A 35 18.66 -6.37 15.89
N LEU A 36 18.53 -5.05 15.78
CA LEU A 36 19.59 -4.20 15.21
C LEU A 36 20.72 -3.91 16.21
N LEU A 37 20.40 -3.61 17.48
CA LEU A 37 21.40 -3.17 18.48
C LEU A 37 22.51 -4.19 18.76
N PRO A 38 22.26 -5.52 18.86
CA PRO A 38 23.32 -6.50 19.10
C PRO A 38 24.36 -6.61 17.97
N ARG A 39 24.04 -6.10 16.77
CA ARG A 39 24.94 -6.11 15.61
C ARG A 39 25.83 -4.87 15.53
N LEU A 40 25.61 -3.88 16.41
CA LEU A 40 26.32 -2.62 16.42
C LEU A 40 27.43 -2.59 17.47
N GLU A 41 28.47 -1.81 17.20
CA GLU A 41 29.57 -1.58 18.13
C GLU A 41 29.39 -0.29 18.94
N ARG A 42 29.90 -0.30 20.19
CA ARG A 42 29.90 0.86 21.11
C ARG A 42 28.51 1.49 21.30
N VAL A 43 27.49 0.65 21.41
CA VAL A 43 26.12 1.07 21.68
C VAL A 43 26.03 1.73 23.06
N ARG A 44 25.46 2.93 23.11
CA ARG A 44 25.14 3.64 24.35
C ARG A 44 23.72 4.19 24.27
N GLU A 45 22.91 3.90 25.27
CA GLU A 45 21.58 4.46 25.41
C GLU A 45 21.65 5.93 25.86
N LEU A 46 20.84 6.78 25.23
CA LEU A 46 20.71 8.21 25.54
C LEU A 46 19.40 8.54 26.27
N GLY A 47 18.46 7.59 26.27
CA GLY A 47 17.14 7.68 26.87
C GLY A 47 16.24 6.58 26.28
N PRO A 48 15.00 6.45 26.76
CA PRO A 48 14.09 5.39 26.32
C PRO A 48 13.95 5.36 24.80
N GLY A 49 14.26 4.21 24.19
CA GLY A 49 14.14 4.00 22.74
C GLY A 49 15.18 4.76 21.90
N ARG A 50 16.27 5.27 22.49
CA ARG A 50 17.28 6.08 21.78
C ARG A 50 18.70 5.64 22.11
N TRP A 51 19.49 5.37 21.09
CA TRP A 51 20.88 4.95 21.21
C TRP A 51 21.79 5.72 20.25
N ILE A 52 23.07 5.72 20.61
CA ILE A 52 24.16 6.08 19.71
C ILE A 52 25.14 4.92 19.60
N ALA A 53 25.67 4.67 18.41
CA ALA A 53 26.59 3.58 18.12
C ALA A 53 27.59 3.99 17.04
N ARG A 54 28.59 3.15 16.80
CA ARG A 54 29.44 3.29 15.61
C ARG A 54 28.66 2.91 14.35
N CYS A 55 28.84 3.70 13.31
CA CYS A 55 28.30 3.39 11.99
C CYS A 55 29.10 2.22 11.37
N PRO A 56 28.44 1.14 10.93
CA PRO A 56 29.11 0.02 10.26
C PRO A 56 29.43 0.30 8.79
N ALA A 57 28.84 1.35 8.19
CA ALA A 57 29.02 1.69 6.77
C ALA A 57 30.30 2.52 6.49
N HIS A 58 31.05 2.90 7.52
CA HIS A 58 32.36 3.53 7.39
C HIS A 58 33.27 3.15 8.57
N ASP A 59 34.57 3.44 8.46
CA ASP A 59 35.50 3.26 9.58
C ASP A 59 35.25 4.30 10.69
N ASP A 60 34.31 3.98 11.57
CA ASP A 60 33.80 4.91 12.56
C ASP A 60 34.59 4.86 13.88
N ARG A 61 35.43 5.88 14.10
CA ARG A 61 36.26 5.95 15.33
C ARG A 61 35.45 6.38 16.55
N SER A 62 34.44 7.24 16.38
CA SER A 62 33.57 7.77 17.43
C SER A 62 32.10 7.56 17.06
N PRO A 63 31.22 7.11 17.98
CA PRO A 63 29.81 6.83 17.66
C PRO A 63 29.13 7.96 16.88
N SER A 64 28.82 7.71 15.60
CA SER A 64 28.17 8.67 14.68
C SER A 64 26.78 8.24 14.22
N LEU A 65 26.36 7.02 14.56
CA LEU A 65 25.05 6.47 14.20
C LEU A 65 24.06 6.71 15.33
N SER A 66 23.01 7.49 15.05
CA SER A 66 21.82 7.57 15.90
C SER A 66 20.83 6.48 15.53
N VAL A 67 20.35 5.77 16.55
CA VAL A 67 19.27 4.78 16.43
C VAL A 67 18.12 5.22 17.32
N ARG A 68 16.91 5.26 16.78
CA ARG A 68 15.69 5.55 17.54
C ARG A 68 14.59 4.56 17.21
N GLU A 69 13.97 4.01 18.24
CA GLU A 69 12.73 3.27 18.14
C GLU A 69 11.55 4.22 18.38
N THR A 70 10.55 4.16 17.51
CA THR A 70 9.31 4.92 17.62
C THR A 70 8.20 4.07 18.23
N ASP A 71 7.14 4.72 18.70
CA ASP A 71 6.00 4.08 19.39
C ASP A 71 5.26 3.05 18.52
N ASP A 72 5.41 3.15 17.19
CA ASP A 72 4.82 2.25 16.20
C ASP A 72 5.73 1.10 15.77
N ALA A 73 6.92 0.97 16.36
CA ALA A 73 7.94 -0.01 16.00
C ALA A 73 8.86 0.25 14.85
N THR A 74 8.84 1.44 14.30
CA THR A 74 9.81 1.81 13.29
C THR A 74 11.17 2.14 13.93
N ILE A 75 12.25 1.67 13.32
CA ILE A 75 13.63 2.02 13.66
C ILE A 75 14.13 3.08 12.70
N LEU A 76 14.45 4.24 13.26
CA LEU A 76 15.11 5.33 12.55
C LEU A 76 16.61 5.20 12.77
N VAL A 77 17.34 5.10 11.66
CA VAL A 77 18.81 5.13 11.65
C VAL A 77 19.29 6.36 10.91
N HIS A 78 20.20 7.10 11.53
CA HIS A 78 20.81 8.28 10.93
C HIS A 78 22.29 8.36 11.27
N CYS A 79 23.14 8.29 10.24
CA CYS A 79 24.56 8.49 10.38
C CYS A 79 24.90 9.98 10.15
N TRP A 80 25.45 10.63 11.17
CA TRP A 80 25.85 12.05 11.09
C TRP A 80 27.06 12.31 10.18
N ALA A 81 27.74 11.25 9.72
CA ALA A 81 28.80 11.34 8.71
C ALA A 81 28.28 11.26 7.26
N GLY A 82 26.97 11.02 7.07
CA GLY A 82 26.31 11.06 5.75
C GLY A 82 26.11 9.71 5.06
N CYS A 83 26.36 8.58 5.73
CA CYS A 83 26.08 7.26 5.16
C CYS A 83 24.56 7.09 4.88
N PRO A 84 24.18 6.60 3.70
CA PRO A 84 22.79 6.20 3.41
C PRO A 84 22.31 5.13 4.40
N SER A 85 21.05 5.22 4.83
CA SER A 85 20.45 4.21 5.72
C SER A 85 20.50 2.80 5.12
N ALA A 86 20.39 2.68 3.78
CA ALA A 86 20.52 1.42 3.06
C ALA A 86 21.90 0.76 3.26
N ASP A 87 22.97 1.54 3.18
CA ASP A 87 24.33 1.04 3.35
C ASP A 87 24.58 0.62 4.81
N VAL A 88 24.02 1.38 5.76
CA VAL A 88 24.08 1.04 7.20
C VAL A 88 23.42 -0.30 7.48
N VAL A 89 22.21 -0.54 6.97
CA VAL A 89 21.52 -1.82 7.20
C VAL A 89 22.18 -2.97 6.43
N ALA A 90 22.62 -2.73 5.21
CA ALA A 90 23.32 -3.73 4.41
C ALA A 90 24.62 -4.19 5.07
N ALA A 91 25.39 -3.27 5.68
CA ALA A 91 26.60 -3.60 6.43
C ALA A 91 26.32 -4.46 7.67
N LEU A 92 25.08 -4.47 8.17
CA LEU A 92 24.62 -5.34 9.27
C LEU A 92 23.99 -6.65 8.78
N GLY A 93 23.96 -6.89 7.46
CA GLY A 93 23.27 -8.03 6.85
C GLY A 93 21.75 -7.96 6.97
N LEU A 94 21.19 -6.74 6.98
CA LEU A 94 19.76 -6.46 7.07
C LEU A 94 19.28 -5.73 5.81
N GLU A 95 17.98 -5.83 5.55
CA GLU A 95 17.29 -5.06 4.53
C GLU A 95 16.59 -3.84 5.14
N LEU A 96 16.29 -2.82 4.33
CA LEU A 96 15.53 -1.65 4.80
C LEU A 96 14.16 -2.04 5.38
N SER A 97 13.54 -3.11 4.88
CA SER A 97 12.27 -3.62 5.39
C SER A 97 12.35 -4.07 6.84
N ASP A 98 13.53 -4.49 7.31
CA ASP A 98 13.74 -4.99 8.67
C ASP A 98 13.72 -3.87 9.72
N LEU A 99 13.75 -2.60 9.28
CA LEU A 99 13.59 -1.43 10.16
C LEU A 99 12.13 -1.15 10.54
N PHE A 100 11.18 -1.85 9.91
CA PHE A 100 9.75 -1.61 10.12
C PHE A 100 9.13 -2.81 10.84
N PRO A 101 8.05 -2.62 11.62
CA PRO A 101 7.26 -3.75 12.08
C PRO A 101 6.82 -4.61 10.91
N PRO A 102 6.62 -5.92 11.11
CA PRO A 102 5.91 -6.74 10.14
C PRO A 102 4.60 -6.02 9.80
N ARG A 103 4.29 -5.94 8.49
CA ARG A 103 3.07 -5.29 8.03
C ARG A 103 1.92 -5.87 8.84
N ARG A 104 1.26 -4.99 9.56
CA ARG A 104 0.01 -5.25 10.25
C ARG A 104 -1.06 -5.61 9.23
N ASP A 105 -1.11 -6.89 8.87
CA ASP A 105 -2.17 -7.49 8.05
C ASP A 105 -3.51 -7.57 8.81
N ASP A 106 -3.57 -7.04 10.04
CA ASP A 106 -4.80 -6.78 10.80
C ASP A 106 -5.72 -5.74 10.14
N ARG A 107 -5.28 -5.08 9.07
CA ARG A 107 -6.24 -4.54 8.11
C ARG A 107 -6.82 -5.69 7.32
N ALA A 108 -8.04 -6.10 7.68
CA ALA A 108 -8.84 -6.98 6.84
C ALA A 108 -8.71 -6.53 5.38
N PRO A 109 -8.37 -7.42 4.43
CA PRO A 109 -8.24 -7.03 3.05
C PRO A 109 -9.52 -6.32 2.65
N LEU A 110 -9.38 -5.08 2.16
CA LEU A 110 -10.52 -4.31 1.66
C LEU A 110 -11.30 -5.22 0.73
N ARG A 111 -12.62 -5.34 0.95
CA ARG A 111 -13.45 -6.11 0.03
C ARG A 111 -13.19 -5.57 -1.39
N PRO A 112 -13.33 -6.37 -2.46
CA PRO A 112 -13.12 -5.89 -3.83
C PRO A 112 -13.89 -4.60 -4.18
N ARG A 113 -14.99 -4.30 -3.47
CA ARG A 113 -15.79 -3.07 -3.56
C ARG A 113 -15.31 -1.90 -2.69
N GLU A 114 -14.51 -2.18 -1.68
CA GLU A 114 -13.90 -1.22 -0.75
C GLU A 114 -12.46 -0.87 -1.16
N ARG A 115 -11.88 -1.61 -2.12
CA ARG A 115 -10.56 -1.30 -2.69
C ARG A 115 -10.67 -0.12 -3.66
N TRP A 116 -10.82 1.08 -3.11
CA TRP A 116 -10.67 2.30 -3.87
C TRP A 116 -9.17 2.53 -4.09
N VAL A 117 -8.70 2.21 -5.29
CA VAL A 117 -7.36 2.67 -5.72
C VAL A 117 -7.52 4.14 -6.10
N PRO A 118 -6.75 5.09 -5.53
CA PRO A 118 -6.87 6.51 -5.88
C PRO A 118 -6.85 6.77 -7.39
N ARG A 119 -6.05 5.98 -8.15
CA ARG A 119 -6.03 6.01 -9.62
C ARG A 119 -7.39 5.71 -10.25
N ASP A 120 -8.15 4.74 -9.74
CA ASP A 120 -9.44 4.34 -10.31
C ASP A 120 -10.50 5.42 -10.08
N VAL A 121 -10.46 6.07 -8.92
CA VAL A 121 -11.30 7.24 -8.61
C VAL A 121 -10.98 8.40 -9.55
N LEU A 122 -9.69 8.70 -9.69
CA LEU A 122 -9.22 9.75 -10.58
C LEU A 122 -9.58 9.45 -12.04
N ALA A 123 -9.46 8.20 -12.48
CA ALA A 123 -9.85 7.78 -13.83
C ALA A 123 -11.36 7.93 -14.06
N ALA A 124 -12.19 7.55 -13.08
CA ALA A 124 -13.64 7.71 -13.15
C ALA A 124 -14.06 9.20 -13.25
N VAL A 125 -13.46 10.07 -12.43
CA VAL A 125 -13.74 11.51 -12.46
C VAL A 125 -13.19 12.16 -13.75
N ALA A 126 -11.97 11.80 -14.18
CA ALA A 126 -11.35 12.35 -15.37
C ALA A 126 -12.15 12.08 -16.65
N GLY A 127 -12.72 10.88 -16.79
CA GLY A 127 -13.56 10.55 -17.94
C GLY A 127 -14.80 11.44 -18.05
N GLU A 128 -15.45 11.75 -16.93
CA GLU A 128 -16.60 12.65 -16.92
C GLU A 128 -16.18 14.12 -17.13
N ALA A 129 -15.05 14.54 -16.54
CA ALA A 129 -14.51 15.88 -16.71
C ALA A 129 -14.13 16.17 -18.17
N LEU A 130 -13.54 15.21 -18.88
CA LEU A 130 -13.19 15.36 -20.29
C LEU A 130 -14.42 15.55 -21.18
N VAL A 131 -15.51 14.81 -20.91
CA VAL A 131 -16.77 15.01 -21.64
C VAL A 131 -17.32 16.42 -21.42
N VAL A 132 -17.29 16.92 -20.19
CA VAL A 132 -17.73 18.29 -19.89
C VAL A 132 -16.84 19.32 -20.58
N ALA A 133 -15.52 19.14 -20.56
CA ALA A 133 -14.56 20.05 -21.20
C ALA A 133 -14.78 20.13 -22.72
N ILE A 134 -14.89 18.99 -23.41
CA ILE A 134 -15.13 18.94 -24.86
C ILE A 134 -16.44 19.63 -25.21
N ALA A 135 -17.51 19.33 -24.47
CA ALA A 135 -18.80 19.96 -24.72
C ALA A 135 -18.78 21.47 -24.43
N ALA A 136 -18.04 21.91 -23.42
CA ALA A 136 -17.84 23.33 -23.13
C ALA A 136 -17.08 24.03 -24.27
N ASP A 137 -16.05 23.40 -24.84
CA ASP A 137 -15.30 23.93 -25.98
C ASP A 137 -16.18 24.05 -27.23
N ASP A 138 -17.02 23.05 -27.51
CA ASP A 138 -18.00 23.11 -28.60
C ASP A 138 -18.99 24.25 -28.43
N LEU A 139 -19.58 24.38 -27.23
CA LEU A 139 -20.54 25.44 -26.92
C LEU A 139 -19.89 26.82 -26.96
N ALA A 140 -18.66 26.96 -26.44
CA ALA A 140 -17.89 28.20 -26.48
C ALA A 140 -17.54 28.62 -27.92
N ALA A 141 -17.33 27.65 -28.81
CA ALA A 141 -17.16 27.88 -30.24
C ALA A 141 -18.49 28.10 -31.00
N GLY A 142 -19.62 28.20 -30.29
CA GLY A 142 -20.95 28.41 -30.87
C GLY A 142 -21.51 27.18 -31.60
N ARG A 143 -20.89 26.01 -31.46
CA ARG A 143 -21.38 24.76 -32.06
C ARG A 143 -22.57 24.24 -31.26
N ARG A 144 -23.55 23.66 -31.96
CA ARG A 144 -24.64 22.94 -31.34
C ARG A 144 -24.21 21.49 -31.12
N LEU A 145 -24.35 21.01 -29.90
CA LEU A 145 -24.16 19.58 -29.58
C LEU A 145 -25.24 18.74 -30.29
N ALA A 146 -24.92 17.49 -30.64
CA ALA A 146 -25.95 16.54 -31.05
C ALA A 146 -26.80 16.11 -29.84
N ASP A 147 -27.97 15.51 -30.06
CA ASP A 147 -28.82 15.04 -28.96
C ASP A 147 -28.11 13.96 -28.11
N ALA A 148 -27.35 13.07 -28.76
CA ALA A 148 -26.54 12.08 -28.06
C ALA A 148 -25.46 12.71 -27.16
N ASP A 149 -24.79 13.75 -27.65
CA ASP A 149 -23.74 14.45 -26.89
C ASP A 149 -24.33 15.25 -25.74
N ARG A 150 -25.51 15.87 -25.93
CA ARG A 150 -26.27 16.52 -24.85
C ARG A 150 -26.59 15.53 -23.74
N GLU A 151 -27.04 14.33 -24.08
CA GLU A 151 -27.38 13.31 -23.07
C GLU A 151 -26.11 12.79 -22.35
N ARG A 152 -25.02 12.58 -23.10
CA ARG A 152 -23.73 12.18 -22.51
C ARG A 152 -23.17 13.25 -21.57
N LEU A 153 -23.28 14.53 -21.94
CA LEU A 153 -22.92 15.68 -21.11
C LEU A 153 -23.77 15.73 -19.84
N ARG A 154 -25.09 15.55 -19.96
CA ARG A 154 -26.00 15.53 -18.80
C ARG A 154 -25.62 14.44 -17.81
N THR A 155 -25.34 13.23 -18.30
CA THR A 155 -24.88 12.11 -17.49
C THR A 155 -23.54 12.43 -16.79
N ALA A 156 -22.58 13.02 -17.51
CA ALA A 156 -21.30 13.42 -16.93
C ALA A 156 -21.47 14.43 -15.80
N SER A 157 -22.26 15.47 -16.03
CA SER A 157 -22.53 16.51 -15.03
C SER A 157 -23.17 15.93 -13.77
N LEU A 158 -24.12 15.01 -13.92
CA LEU A 158 -24.78 14.35 -12.77
C LEU A 158 -23.79 13.51 -11.95
N ARG A 159 -22.92 12.75 -12.61
CA ARG A 159 -21.89 11.93 -11.94
C ARG A 159 -20.87 12.80 -11.20
N LEU A 160 -20.40 13.87 -11.83
CA LEU A 160 -19.47 14.81 -11.19
C LEU A 160 -20.10 15.52 -9.99
N ARG A 161 -21.36 15.96 -10.09
CA ARG A 161 -22.10 16.55 -8.96
C ARG A 161 -22.32 15.56 -7.82
N ALA A 162 -22.55 14.28 -8.14
CA ALA A 162 -22.65 13.24 -7.11
C ALA A 162 -21.31 13.02 -6.40
N ALA A 163 -20.21 12.96 -7.15
CA ALA A 163 -18.87 12.86 -6.58
C ALA A 163 -18.50 14.08 -5.72
N ALA A 164 -18.85 15.29 -6.15
CA ALA A 164 -18.62 16.53 -5.40
C ALA A 164 -19.34 16.53 -4.05
N ARG A 165 -20.63 16.11 -4.02
CA ARG A 165 -21.39 15.98 -2.76
C ARG A 165 -20.76 15.00 -1.79
N GLU A 166 -20.25 13.87 -2.28
CA GLU A 166 -19.62 12.85 -1.43
C GLU A 166 -18.37 13.38 -0.72
N VAL A 167 -17.68 14.37 -1.30
CA VAL A 167 -16.48 15.00 -0.73
C VAL A 167 -16.77 16.36 -0.07
N GLY A 168 -18.04 16.71 0.14
CA GLY A 168 -18.45 17.95 0.83
C GLY A 168 -18.20 19.24 0.01
N VAL A 169 -18.10 19.14 -1.31
CA VAL A 169 -18.04 20.30 -2.20
C VAL A 169 -19.45 20.57 -2.72
N ASP A 170 -20.10 21.58 -2.15
CA ASP A 170 -21.36 22.11 -2.65
C ASP A 170 -21.09 23.17 -3.73
N GLY A 171 -21.82 23.09 -4.83
CA GLY A 171 -21.69 23.99 -5.99
C GLY A 171 -23.00 24.61 -6.40
#